data_AF-A0A382YGH5-F1
#
_entry.id   AF-A0A382YGH5-F1
#
_cell.length_a   1.000
_cell.length_b   1.000
_cell.length_c   1.000
_cell.angle_alpha   90.00
_cell.angle_beta   90.00
_cell.angle_gamma   90.00
#
_symmetry.space_group_name_H-M   'P 1'
#
loop_
_entity.id
_entity.type
_entity.pdbx_description
1 polymer ?
#
loop_
_entity_poly.entity_id
_entity_poly.type
_entity_poly.pdbx_seq_one_letter_code
_entity_poly.pdbx_strand_id
1 'polypeptide(L)'
;MKKIFYISLFAMMINAQDIAGTYKLTGLYTLWQQITRGTTDITISDIHGLGLTLPVSTIPPGQAIGWYGLEPIGEPILNALGLSLYVTFNEDGTGTATGLYPIAGTNQYDFGCITSLQMLPALTNFLYQSNLNSGSEIPYNSIVGPLSYQSPFMGETVGNIGIYNSDFFPNLPLNPFNPTLCDGMGNCIDLNISPFGEDIIVGGDPLPGVTGAYVL
;
A
#
# COMPACT_ATOMS: atom_id res chain seq x y z
N MET A 1 10.49 62.50 13.96
CA MET A 1 9.72 61.29 13.62
C MET A 1 10.58 60.42 12.70
N LYS A 2 11.22 59.37 13.21
CA LYS A 2 12.02 58.42 12.41
C LYS A 2 11.12 57.23 12.08
N LYS A 3 10.80 57.02 10.81
CA LYS A 3 10.06 55.85 10.34
C LYS A 3 11.05 54.68 10.21
N ILE A 4 10.99 53.73 11.13
CA ILE A 4 11.74 52.48 11.06
C ILE A 4 10.88 51.51 10.23
N PHE A 5 11.35 51.19 9.02
CA PHE A 5 10.77 50.16 8.17
C PHE A 5 11.29 48.80 8.64
N TYR A 6 10.42 47.98 9.22
CA TYR A 6 10.71 46.57 9.51
C TYR A 6 10.38 45.75 8.26
N ILE A 7 11.40 45.35 7.50
CA ILE A 7 11.25 44.28 6.50
C ILE A 7 11.30 42.97 7.28
N SER A 8 10.12 42.41 7.55
CA SER A 8 9.95 41.04 8.03
C SER A 8 10.35 40.09 6.90
N LEU A 9 11.61 39.65 6.89
CA LEU A 9 12.07 38.56 6.05
C LEU A 9 11.42 37.27 6.58
N PHE A 10 10.28 36.89 6.00
CA PHE A 10 9.69 35.57 6.22
C PHE A 10 10.62 34.57 5.54
N ALA A 11 11.55 34.00 6.31
CA ALA A 11 12.39 32.91 5.85
C ALA A 11 11.46 31.73 5.51
N MET A 12 11.16 31.56 4.22
CA MET A 12 10.66 30.29 3.73
C MET A 12 11.77 29.30 4.02
N MET A 13 11.56 28.46 5.04
CA MET A 13 12.38 27.31 5.32
C MET A 13 12.29 26.43 4.07
N ILE A 14 13.27 26.53 3.18
CA ILE A 14 13.48 25.54 2.13
C ILE A 14 13.97 24.32 2.90
N ASN A 15 13.06 23.45 3.33
CA ASN A 15 13.44 22.13 3.77
C ASN A 15 14.01 21.44 2.53
N ALA A 16 15.33 21.46 2.39
CA ALA A 16 15.99 20.65 1.39
C ALA A 16 15.56 19.20 1.65
N GLN A 17 15.00 18.55 0.63
CA GLN A 17 14.60 17.16 0.74
C GLN A 17 15.88 16.31 0.82
N ASP A 18 16.00 15.47 1.85
CA ASP A 18 17.23 14.76 2.20
C ASP A 18 17.45 13.48 1.40
N ILE A 19 16.55 13.20 0.45
CA ILE A 19 16.58 12.05 -0.45
C ILE A 19 16.48 12.44 -1.93
N ALA A 20 16.76 13.70 -2.26
CA ALA A 20 16.69 14.18 -3.65
C ALA A 20 17.62 13.35 -4.56
N GLY A 21 17.11 12.93 -5.71
CA GLY A 21 17.82 12.04 -6.62
C GLY A 21 16.89 11.23 -7.53
N THR A 22 17.48 10.51 -8.48
CA THR A 22 16.77 9.57 -9.36
C THR A 22 17.12 8.15 -8.99
N TYR A 23 16.08 7.36 -8.70
CA TYR A 23 16.17 5.98 -8.25
C TYR A 23 15.54 5.06 -9.29
N LYS A 24 16.12 3.87 -9.44
CA LYS A 24 15.62 2.82 -10.34
C LYS A 24 15.07 1.67 -9.51
N LEU A 25 13.94 1.10 -9.93
CA LEU A 25 13.47 -0.18 -9.41
C LEU A 25 14.46 -1.30 -9.75
N THR A 26 15.09 -1.86 -8.73
CA THR A 26 16.07 -2.97 -8.85
C THR A 26 15.57 -4.29 -8.29
N GLY A 27 14.45 -4.27 -7.58
CA GLY A 27 13.84 -5.47 -7.00
C GLY A 27 12.36 -5.27 -6.77
N LEU A 28 11.56 -6.32 -6.99
CA LEU A 28 10.15 -6.36 -6.68
C LEU A 28 9.84 -7.57 -5.82
N TYR A 29 9.12 -7.33 -4.74
CA TYR A 29 8.47 -8.38 -3.97
C TYR A 29 7.03 -7.95 -3.70
N THR A 30 6.07 -8.87 -3.82
CA THR A 30 4.67 -8.53 -3.59
C THR A 30 3.96 -9.66 -2.85
N LEU A 31 3.24 -9.31 -1.81
CA LEU A 31 2.35 -10.20 -1.07
C LEU A 31 0.92 -9.67 -1.20
N TRP A 32 0.04 -10.52 -1.71
CA TRP A 32 -1.39 -10.26 -1.81
C TRP A 32 -2.11 -11.03 -0.72
N GLN A 33 -2.97 -10.34 0.02
CA GLN A 33 -3.83 -10.94 1.02
C GLN A 33 -5.28 -10.71 0.60
N GLN A 34 -6.11 -11.74 0.78
CA GLN A 34 -7.51 -11.71 0.40
C GLN A 34 -8.37 -11.79 1.65
N ILE A 35 -9.14 -10.73 1.87
CA ILE A 35 -10.04 -10.56 3.00
C ILE A 35 -11.44 -10.34 2.42
N THR A 36 -12.42 -11.07 2.93
CA THR A 36 -13.81 -10.89 2.51
C THR A 36 -14.37 -9.56 3.00
N ARG A 37 -15.11 -8.87 2.14
CA ARG A 37 -15.73 -7.58 2.50
C ARG A 37 -17.17 -7.73 3.00
N GLY A 38 -17.83 -8.84 2.67
CA GLY A 38 -19.23 -9.07 2.97
C GLY A 38 -19.52 -10.55 3.11
N THR A 39 -20.65 -10.84 3.75
CA THR A 39 -21.17 -12.20 3.91
C THR A 39 -21.35 -12.85 2.54
N THR A 40 -20.70 -13.99 2.32
CA THR A 40 -20.73 -14.71 1.04
C THR A 40 -21.17 -16.15 1.26
N ASP A 41 -22.28 -16.55 0.65
CA ASP A 41 -22.79 -17.92 0.74
C ASP A 41 -22.09 -18.83 -0.27
N ILE A 42 -21.55 -19.94 0.23
CA ILE A 42 -21.10 -21.06 -0.59
C ILE A 42 -22.33 -21.91 -0.88
N THR A 43 -22.73 -21.98 -2.14
CA THR A 43 -23.89 -22.75 -2.57
C THR A 43 -23.47 -23.92 -3.45
N ILE A 44 -24.18 -25.05 -3.32
CA ILE A 44 -24.07 -26.17 -4.23
C ILE A 44 -25.34 -26.21 -5.08
N SER A 45 -25.16 -26.20 -6.40
CA SER A 45 -26.22 -26.36 -7.38
C SER A 45 -26.21 -27.77 -7.96
N ASP A 46 -27.39 -28.38 -8.12
CA ASP A 46 -27.51 -29.66 -8.80
C ASP A 46 -27.17 -29.55 -10.30
N ILE A 47 -26.38 -30.50 -10.80
CA ILE A 47 -25.98 -30.58 -12.21
C ILE A 47 -26.95 -31.44 -13.05
N HIS A 48 -27.88 -32.16 -12.42
CA HIS A 48 -28.81 -33.09 -13.09
C HIS A 48 -30.19 -32.48 -13.39
N GLY A 49 -30.33 -31.16 -13.24
CA GLY A 49 -31.52 -30.42 -13.68
C GLY A 49 -32.70 -30.43 -12.70
N LEU A 50 -32.50 -30.81 -11.44
CA LEU A 50 -33.54 -30.75 -10.40
C LEU A 50 -33.81 -29.33 -9.88
N GLY A 51 -32.99 -28.35 -10.28
CA GLY A 51 -33.17 -26.93 -9.92
C GLY A 51 -32.89 -26.60 -8.46
N LEU A 52 -32.21 -27.50 -7.73
CA LEU A 52 -31.85 -27.29 -6.33
C LEU A 52 -30.57 -26.46 -6.22
N THR A 53 -30.64 -25.37 -5.44
CA THR A 53 -29.48 -24.60 -5.00
C THR A 53 -29.54 -24.51 -3.47
N LEU A 54 -28.54 -25.07 -2.80
CA LEU A 54 -28.49 -25.15 -1.34
C LEU A 54 -27.27 -24.40 -0.82
N PRO A 55 -27.42 -23.45 0.12
CA PRO A 55 -26.28 -22.91 0.86
C PRO A 55 -25.71 -24.00 1.78
N VAL A 56 -24.40 -24.26 1.67
CA VAL A 56 -23.69 -25.25 2.49
C VAL A 56 -22.82 -24.63 3.56
N SER A 57 -22.41 -23.37 3.36
CA SER A 57 -21.65 -22.60 4.32
C SER A 57 -21.74 -21.12 3.97
N THR A 58 -21.40 -20.26 4.92
CA THR A 58 -21.37 -18.82 4.75
C THR A 58 -20.03 -18.31 5.26
N ILE A 59 -19.33 -17.54 4.44
CA ILE A 59 -18.09 -16.88 4.80
C ILE A 59 -18.44 -15.50 5.39
N PRO A 60 -18.10 -15.22 6.67
CA PRO A 60 -18.38 -13.92 7.27
C PRO A 60 -17.48 -12.83 6.68
N PRO A 61 -17.87 -11.54 6.76
CA PRO A 61 -16.98 -10.43 6.41
C PRO A 61 -15.73 -10.44 7.30
N GLY A 62 -14.62 -9.93 6.78
CA GLY A 62 -13.35 -9.86 7.49
C GLY A 62 -12.65 -11.22 7.66
N GLN A 63 -13.17 -12.28 7.04
CA GLN A 63 -12.49 -13.57 6.99
C GLN A 63 -11.31 -13.50 6.00
N ALA A 64 -10.11 -13.81 6.48
CA ALA A 64 -8.97 -14.10 5.60
C ALA A 64 -9.21 -15.43 4.86
N ILE A 65 -9.19 -15.40 3.53
CA ILE A 65 -9.50 -16.56 2.67
C ILE A 65 -8.30 -17.06 1.87
N GLY A 66 -7.19 -16.32 1.87
CA GLY A 66 -5.97 -16.74 1.21
C GLY A 66 -4.92 -15.64 1.14
N TRP A 67 -3.72 -16.06 0.73
CA TRP A 67 -2.62 -15.17 0.40
C TRP A 67 -1.86 -15.74 -0.81
N TYR A 68 -1.25 -14.86 -1.59
CA TYR A 68 -0.37 -15.23 -2.69
C TYR A 68 0.81 -14.27 -2.74
N GLY A 69 2.02 -14.82 -2.72
CA GLY A 69 3.25 -14.04 -2.85
C GLY A 69 3.92 -14.30 -4.20
N LEU A 70 4.53 -13.26 -4.77
CA LEU A 70 5.53 -13.40 -5.81
C LEU A 70 6.91 -13.44 -5.16
N GLU A 71 7.74 -14.41 -5.54
CA GLU A 71 9.13 -14.47 -5.10
C GLU A 71 9.89 -13.17 -5.47
N PRO A 72 10.94 -12.78 -4.73
CA PRO A 72 11.70 -11.59 -5.05
C PRO A 72 12.25 -11.64 -6.48
N ILE A 73 11.81 -10.70 -7.32
CA ILE A 73 12.27 -10.55 -8.70
C ILE A 73 13.36 -9.49 -8.71
N GLY A 74 14.60 -9.88 -9.00
CA GLY A 74 15.72 -8.97 -9.14
C GLY A 74 15.79 -8.29 -10.51
N GLU A 75 16.61 -7.25 -10.59
CA GLU A 75 16.82 -6.40 -11.77
C GLU A 75 17.01 -7.16 -13.10
N PRO A 76 17.77 -8.27 -13.19
CA PRO A 76 17.93 -8.98 -14.47
C PRO A 76 16.60 -9.48 -15.04
N ILE A 77 15.72 -10.01 -14.19
CA ILE A 77 14.41 -10.51 -14.60
C ILE A 77 13.46 -9.34 -14.86
N LEU A 78 13.50 -8.28 -14.05
CA LEU A 78 12.74 -7.06 -14.29
C LEU A 78 13.04 -6.49 -15.68
N ASN A 79 14.31 -6.34 -16.03
CA ASN A 79 14.74 -5.87 -17.35
C ASN A 79 14.29 -6.82 -18.47
N ALA A 80 14.36 -8.14 -18.26
CA ALA A 80 13.91 -9.15 -19.24
C ALA A 80 12.39 -9.09 -19.49
N LEU A 81 11.61 -8.70 -18.49
CA LEU A 81 10.17 -8.45 -18.58
C LEU A 81 9.85 -7.04 -19.13
N GLY A 82 10.87 -6.24 -19.46
CA GLY A 82 10.70 -4.86 -19.91
C GLY A 82 10.29 -3.87 -18.81
N LEU A 83 10.35 -4.29 -17.54
CA LEU A 83 10.04 -3.45 -16.39
C LEU A 83 11.16 -2.45 -16.16
N SER A 84 10.81 -1.18 -16.15
CA SER A 84 11.76 -0.09 -15.96
C SER A 84 11.03 1.08 -15.31
N LEU A 85 11.03 1.13 -13.99
CA LEU A 85 10.47 2.24 -13.22
C LEU A 85 11.60 3.10 -12.69
N TYR A 86 11.53 4.39 -12.99
CA TYR A 86 12.40 5.42 -12.45
C TYR A 86 11.58 6.40 -11.63
N VAL A 87 12.04 6.72 -10.43
CA VAL A 87 11.42 7.70 -9.55
C VAL A 87 12.44 8.79 -9.27
N THR A 88 12.08 10.03 -9.60
CA THR A 88 12.93 11.20 -9.32
C THR A 88 12.28 12.02 -8.22
N PHE A 89 13.05 12.31 -7.19
CA PHE A 89 12.72 13.18 -6.07
C PHE A 89 13.51 14.48 -6.24
N ASN A 90 12.82 15.60 -6.47
CA ASN A 90 13.45 16.91 -6.67
C ASN A 90 13.64 17.63 -5.34
N GLU A 91 14.64 18.50 -5.25
CA GLU A 91 14.97 19.25 -4.03
C GLU A 91 13.83 20.16 -3.53
N ASP A 92 12.87 20.50 -4.41
CA ASP A 92 11.72 21.36 -4.12
C ASP A 92 10.51 20.63 -3.50
N GLY A 93 10.62 19.31 -3.26
CA GLY A 93 9.52 18.50 -2.72
C GLY A 93 8.55 17.96 -3.77
N THR A 94 8.83 18.15 -5.06
CA THR A 94 8.11 17.50 -6.16
C THR A 94 8.81 16.21 -6.59
N GLY A 95 8.06 15.23 -7.07
CA GLY A 95 8.63 14.02 -7.63
C GLY A 95 7.94 13.58 -8.92
N THR A 96 8.64 12.76 -9.68
CA THR A 96 8.16 12.21 -10.96
C THR A 96 8.41 10.72 -11.01
N ALA A 97 7.42 9.94 -11.47
CA ALA A 97 7.57 8.53 -11.76
C ALA A 97 7.45 8.32 -13.27
N THR A 98 8.45 7.67 -13.86
CA THR A 98 8.56 7.44 -15.30
C THR A 98 8.90 6.00 -15.63
N GLY A 99 8.35 5.49 -16.73
CA GLY A 99 8.72 4.20 -17.33
C GLY A 99 7.59 3.18 -17.32
N LEU A 100 7.90 1.89 -17.25
CA LEU A 100 6.93 0.80 -17.41
C LEU A 100 6.85 -0.08 -16.15
N TYR A 101 5.67 -0.16 -15.55
CA TYR A 101 5.42 -0.96 -14.35
C TYR A 101 3.98 -1.53 -14.36
N PRO A 102 3.76 -2.77 -13.89
CA PRO A 102 2.42 -3.34 -13.82
C PRO A 102 1.59 -2.60 -12.77
N ILE A 103 0.42 -2.11 -13.18
CA ILE A 103 -0.58 -1.51 -12.29
C ILE A 103 -1.77 -2.47 -12.23
N ALA A 104 -2.31 -2.66 -11.03
CA ALA A 104 -3.59 -3.33 -10.85
C ALA A 104 -4.71 -2.37 -11.29
N GLY A 105 -5.26 -2.59 -12.48
CA GLY A 105 -6.40 -1.84 -12.99
C GLY A 105 -7.69 -2.50 -12.53
N THR A 106 -8.55 -1.77 -11.81
CA THR A 106 -9.90 -2.22 -11.50
C THR A 106 -10.85 -1.74 -12.58
N ASN A 107 -11.36 -2.68 -13.38
CA ASN A 107 -12.36 -2.40 -14.41
C ASN A 107 -13.74 -2.80 -13.88
N GLN A 108 -14.70 -1.89 -14.00
CA GLN A 108 -16.10 -2.17 -13.71
C GLN A 108 -16.74 -2.83 -14.94
N TYR A 109 -17.23 -4.05 -14.77
CA TYR A 109 -18.00 -4.79 -15.76
C TYR A 109 -19.44 -4.96 -15.27
N ASP A 110 -20.36 -5.34 -16.16
CA ASP A 110 -21.79 -5.54 -15.84
C ASP A 110 -22.04 -6.58 -14.73
N PHE A 111 -21.08 -7.47 -14.45
CA PHE A 111 -21.15 -8.49 -13.40
C PHE A 111 -20.21 -8.23 -12.21
N GLY A 112 -19.62 -7.04 -12.11
CA GLY A 112 -18.81 -6.62 -10.96
C GLY A 112 -17.47 -5.99 -11.34
N CYS A 113 -16.68 -5.66 -10.31
CA CYS A 113 -15.34 -5.10 -10.48
C CYS A 113 -14.32 -6.23 -10.61
N ILE A 114 -13.58 -6.27 -11.72
CA ILE A 114 -12.47 -7.20 -11.92
C ILE A 114 -11.17 -6.40 -11.87
N THR A 115 -10.26 -6.82 -11.01
CA THR A 115 -8.90 -6.29 -10.97
C THR A 115 -8.00 -7.15 -11.85
N SER A 116 -7.38 -6.54 -12.85
CA SER A 116 -6.40 -7.20 -13.73
C SER A 116 -5.08 -6.44 -13.73
N LEU A 117 -3.97 -7.17 -13.85
CA LEU A 117 -2.66 -6.55 -14.02
C LEU A 117 -2.54 -6.02 -15.45
N GLN A 118 -2.25 -4.73 -15.58
CA GLN A 118 -2.00 -4.08 -16.85
C GLN A 118 -0.64 -3.40 -16.84
N MET A 119 0.11 -3.58 -17.91
CA MET A 119 1.38 -2.90 -18.14
C MET A 119 1.09 -1.49 -18.64
N LEU A 120 1.14 -0.51 -17.76
CA LEU A 120 0.87 0.88 -18.09
C LEU A 120 2.12 1.74 -17.89
N PRO A 121 2.33 2.77 -18.73
CA PRO A 121 3.36 3.76 -18.46
C PRO A 121 3.08 4.46 -17.13
N ALA A 122 4.04 4.38 -16.20
CA ALA A 122 4.08 5.30 -15.08
C ALA A 122 4.49 6.65 -15.65
N LEU A 123 3.56 7.60 -15.73
CA LEU A 123 3.85 8.99 -16.06
C LEU A 123 3.01 9.86 -15.13
N THR A 124 3.56 10.13 -13.96
CA THR A 124 2.85 10.92 -12.95
C THR A 124 3.82 11.84 -12.20
N ASN A 125 3.27 12.95 -11.74
CA ASN A 125 3.94 13.85 -10.82
C ASN A 125 3.29 13.69 -9.45
N PHE A 126 4.05 13.88 -8.39
CA PHE A 126 3.56 13.81 -7.02
C PHE A 126 4.29 14.81 -6.13
N LEU A 127 3.76 15.02 -4.93
CA LEU A 127 4.43 15.77 -3.88
C LEU A 127 5.01 14.78 -2.88
N TYR A 128 6.15 15.12 -2.29
CA TYR A 128 6.73 14.29 -1.25
C TYR A 128 7.37 15.11 -0.13
N GLN A 129 7.50 14.44 1.02
CA GLN A 129 8.29 14.91 2.15
C GLN A 129 9.17 13.76 2.63
N SER A 130 10.33 14.09 3.17
CA SER A 130 11.30 13.10 3.63
C SER A 130 11.92 13.50 4.96
N ASN A 131 12.31 12.49 5.72
CA ASN A 131 13.14 12.61 6.90
C ASN A 131 14.00 11.36 7.01
N LEU A 132 15.20 11.41 6.43
CA LEU A 132 16.20 10.35 6.44
C LEU A 132 16.65 9.99 7.86
N ASN A 133 16.52 10.92 8.81
CA ASN A 133 16.92 10.76 10.20
C ASN A 133 15.72 10.54 11.15
N SER A 134 14.59 10.00 10.65
CA SER A 134 13.40 9.76 11.47
C SER A 134 13.67 8.77 12.60
N GLY A 135 14.65 7.87 12.45
CA GLY A 135 14.95 6.82 13.40
C GLY A 135 13.84 5.78 13.51
N SER A 136 13.00 5.68 12.48
CA SER A 136 11.94 4.67 12.42
C SER A 136 12.55 3.29 12.19
N GLU A 137 11.77 2.24 12.45
CA GLU A 137 12.22 0.86 12.29
C GLU A 137 11.30 0.16 11.29
N ILE A 138 11.88 -0.60 10.37
CA ILE A 138 11.07 -1.39 9.43
C ILE A 138 10.33 -2.48 10.22
N PRO A 139 8.98 -2.55 10.12
CA PRO A 139 8.17 -3.42 10.94
C PRO A 139 8.43 -4.90 10.66
N TYR A 140 8.28 -5.71 11.71
CA TYR A 140 8.47 -7.16 11.65
C TYR A 140 7.28 -7.91 11.04
N ASN A 141 6.14 -7.24 10.93
CA ASN A 141 4.87 -7.79 10.48
C ASN A 141 4.28 -6.95 9.36
N SER A 142 3.42 -7.58 8.56
CA SER A 142 2.57 -6.87 7.61
C SER A 142 1.51 -6.02 8.34
N ILE A 143 0.82 -5.15 7.60
CA ILE A 143 -0.27 -4.31 8.15
C ILE A 143 -1.29 -5.15 8.94
N VAL A 144 -1.66 -6.34 8.47
CA VAL A 144 -2.64 -7.22 9.12
C VAL A 144 -2.05 -8.18 10.16
N GLY A 145 -0.76 -8.09 10.48
CA GLY A 145 -0.12 -8.95 11.49
C GLY A 145 0.81 -10.03 10.92
N PRO A 146 1.18 -11.05 11.74
CA PRO A 146 2.20 -12.03 11.40
C PRO A 146 1.65 -13.09 10.44
N LEU A 147 1.85 -12.86 9.14
CA LEU A 147 2.02 -13.95 8.19
C LEU A 147 3.52 -14.25 8.06
N SER A 148 3.87 -15.42 7.53
CA SER A 148 5.23 -15.93 7.40
C SER A 148 6.19 -15.08 6.54
N TYR A 149 5.79 -13.87 6.14
CA TYR A 149 6.60 -12.96 5.32
C TYR A 149 7.07 -11.76 6.11
N GLN A 150 8.36 -11.47 5.96
CA GLN A 150 9.12 -10.47 6.67
C GLN A 150 9.96 -9.70 5.64
N SER A 151 9.95 -8.37 5.70
CA SER A 151 10.86 -7.56 4.87
C SER A 151 12.30 -8.02 5.08
N PRO A 152 13.15 -8.11 4.04
CA PRO A 152 14.56 -8.44 4.23
C PRO A 152 15.31 -7.38 5.06
N PHE A 153 14.73 -6.18 5.20
CA PHE A 153 15.28 -5.05 5.96
C PHE A 153 14.59 -4.87 7.33
N MET A 154 13.84 -5.86 7.81
CA MET A 154 13.13 -5.73 9.08
C MET A 154 14.08 -5.41 10.25
N GLY A 155 13.63 -4.56 11.16
CA GLY A 155 14.43 -4.14 12.31
C GLY A 155 15.54 -3.13 11.98
N GLU A 156 15.75 -2.79 10.71
CA GLU A 156 16.70 -1.75 10.34
C GLU A 156 16.16 -0.37 10.72
N THR A 157 17.04 0.49 11.23
CA THR A 157 16.75 1.90 11.47
C THR A 157 16.78 2.66 10.15
N VAL A 158 15.68 3.33 9.83
CA VAL A 158 15.42 3.96 8.54
C VAL A 158 14.88 5.37 8.70
N GLY A 159 14.96 6.12 7.60
CA GLY A 159 14.19 7.33 7.41
C GLY A 159 12.77 7.05 6.91
N ASN A 160 11.95 8.09 6.86
CA ASN A 160 10.60 8.02 6.30
C ASN A 160 10.43 8.91 5.08
N ILE A 161 9.53 8.50 4.20
CA ILE A 161 9.05 9.31 3.08
C ILE A 161 7.52 9.32 3.06
N GLY A 162 6.94 10.51 2.93
CA GLY A 162 5.53 10.70 2.63
C GLY A 162 5.34 11.05 1.14
N ILE A 163 4.34 10.45 0.50
CA ILE A 163 3.99 10.68 -0.91
C ILE A 163 2.52 11.10 -0.98
N TYR A 164 2.24 12.14 -1.75
CA TYR A 164 0.91 12.74 -1.86
C TYR A 164 0.57 13.08 -3.31
N ASN A 165 -0.71 12.99 -3.66
CA ASN A 165 -1.25 13.39 -4.96
C ASN A 165 -0.60 12.67 -6.15
N SER A 166 -0.30 11.38 -6.00
CA SER A 166 0.13 10.53 -7.11
C SER A 166 -1.06 9.77 -7.68
N ASP A 167 -1.11 9.66 -9.00
CA ASP A 167 -2.05 8.75 -9.69
C ASP A 167 -1.51 7.31 -9.75
N PHE A 168 -0.26 7.10 -9.31
CA PHE A 168 0.45 5.83 -9.38
C PHE A 168 0.68 5.24 -7.99
N PHE A 169 1.22 6.03 -7.07
CA PHE A 169 1.43 5.61 -5.69
C PHE A 169 0.21 5.92 -4.83
N PRO A 170 -0.11 5.09 -3.83
CA PRO A 170 -1.08 5.48 -2.81
C PRO A 170 -0.56 6.72 -2.05
N ASN A 171 -1.47 7.46 -1.42
CA ASN A 171 -1.08 8.49 -0.47
C ASN A 171 -0.45 7.81 0.76
N LEU A 172 0.79 8.17 1.03
CA LEU A 172 1.59 7.60 2.12
C LEU A 172 1.96 8.72 3.10
N PRO A 173 1.69 8.55 4.40
CA PRO A 173 2.03 9.55 5.40
C PRO A 173 3.55 9.58 5.63
N LEU A 174 4.08 10.75 6.00
CA LEU A 174 5.48 10.89 6.42
C LEU A 174 5.78 10.13 7.73
N ASN A 175 4.82 10.06 8.64
CA ASN A 175 4.97 9.34 9.91
C ASN A 175 4.13 8.06 9.87
N PRO A 176 4.77 6.87 9.95
CA PRO A 176 4.06 5.61 10.01
C PRO A 176 3.07 5.56 11.18
N PHE A 177 1.95 4.89 10.96
CA PHE A 177 0.93 4.67 11.99
C PHE A 177 0.20 3.34 11.75
N ASN A 178 -0.45 2.81 12.78
CA ASN A 178 -1.30 1.63 12.67
C ASN A 178 -2.66 2.01 12.04
N PRO A 179 -2.96 1.57 10.81
CA PRO A 179 -4.22 1.93 10.16
C PRO A 179 -5.39 1.14 10.76
N THR A 180 -6.62 1.55 10.46
CA THR A 180 -7.86 0.84 10.83
C THR A 180 -8.55 0.30 9.58
N LEU A 181 -9.28 -0.81 9.70
CA LEU A 181 -10.06 -1.38 8.59
C LEU A 181 -11.49 -0.79 8.53
N CYS A 182 -11.59 0.49 8.17
CA CYS A 182 -12.87 1.19 8.03
C CYS A 182 -12.98 1.87 6.66
N ASP A 183 -14.21 2.04 6.16
CA ASP A 183 -14.49 2.64 4.86
C ASP A 183 -14.51 4.18 4.85
N GLY A 184 -14.16 4.82 5.96
CA GLY A 184 -14.19 6.28 6.13
C GLY A 184 -15.59 6.88 6.33
N MET A 185 -16.66 6.08 6.22
CA MET A 185 -18.05 6.46 6.52
C MET A 185 -18.50 5.97 7.90
N GLY A 186 -17.60 5.36 8.66
CA GLY A 186 -17.86 4.78 9.98
C GLY A 186 -18.24 3.31 9.95
N ASN A 187 -18.22 2.65 8.78
CA ASN A 187 -18.39 1.19 8.72
C ASN A 187 -17.01 0.55 8.86
N CYS A 188 -16.84 -0.22 9.93
CA CYS A 188 -15.63 -0.97 10.20
C CYS A 188 -15.94 -2.46 10.21
N ILE A 189 -14.95 -3.27 9.81
CA ILE A 189 -15.11 -4.72 9.68
C ILE A 189 -14.21 -5.39 10.72
N ASP A 190 -14.77 -6.30 11.50
CA ASP A 190 -14.00 -7.19 12.37
C ASP A 190 -13.10 -8.08 11.49
N LEU A 191 -11.79 -8.03 11.70
CA LEU A 191 -10.83 -8.79 10.93
C LEU A 191 -10.43 -10.05 11.68
N ASN A 192 -10.69 -11.21 11.10
CA ASN A 192 -10.20 -12.48 11.60
C ASN A 192 -8.87 -12.83 10.92
N ILE A 193 -7.77 -12.66 11.66
CA ILE A 193 -6.40 -12.88 11.15
C ILE A 193 -5.91 -14.32 11.36
N SER A 194 -6.71 -15.17 12.02
CA SER A 194 -6.39 -16.59 12.16
C SER A 194 -7.18 -17.44 11.16
N PRO A 195 -6.56 -18.48 10.57
CA PRO A 195 -7.27 -19.40 9.68
C PRO A 195 -8.37 -20.21 10.39
N PHE A 196 -8.45 -20.14 11.73
CA PHE A 196 -9.37 -20.92 12.56
C PHE A 196 -10.37 -20.10 13.39
N GLY A 197 -10.37 -18.75 13.33
CA GLY A 197 -11.42 -17.95 13.98
C GLY A 197 -11.17 -17.50 15.42
N GLU A 198 -9.91 -17.42 15.84
CA GLU A 198 -9.55 -17.15 17.24
C GLU A 198 -8.80 -15.83 17.47
N ASP A 199 -8.36 -15.16 16.41
CA ASP A 199 -7.65 -13.89 16.52
C ASP A 199 -8.42 -12.82 15.74
N ILE A 200 -9.33 -12.14 16.46
CA ILE A 200 -10.24 -11.14 15.91
C ILE A 200 -9.76 -9.76 16.33
N ILE A 201 -9.47 -8.92 15.34
CA ILE A 201 -9.28 -7.48 15.51
C ILE A 201 -10.63 -6.82 15.29
N VAL A 202 -11.15 -6.13 16.29
CA VAL A 202 -12.47 -5.49 16.21
C VAL A 202 -12.42 -4.35 15.19
N GLY A 203 -13.49 -4.19 14.43
CA GLY A 203 -13.62 -3.11 13.47
C GLY A 203 -13.40 -1.74 14.13
N GLY A 204 -12.41 -1.00 13.62
CA GLY A 204 -12.04 0.31 14.15
C GLY A 204 -10.83 0.28 15.08
N ASP A 205 -10.43 -0.90 15.56
CA ASP A 205 -9.17 -1.03 16.28
C ASP A 205 -7.98 -0.90 15.31
N PRO A 206 -6.83 -0.37 15.79
CA PRO A 206 -5.62 -0.31 14.99
C PRO A 206 -5.13 -1.70 14.60
N LEU A 207 -4.79 -1.87 13.32
CA LEU A 207 -4.19 -3.09 12.81
C LEU A 207 -2.75 -3.26 13.34
N PRO A 208 -2.21 -4.49 13.41
CA PRO A 208 -0.97 -4.76 14.14
C PRO A 208 0.28 -4.22 13.44
N GLY A 209 0.25 -4.05 12.12
CA GLY A 209 1.33 -3.43 11.37
C GLY A 209 1.07 -1.96 11.08
N VAL A 210 2.06 -1.31 10.50
CA VAL A 210 2.04 0.14 10.23
C VAL A 210 1.98 0.42 8.73
N THR A 211 1.27 1.47 8.34
CA THR A 211 1.42 2.08 7.02
C THR A 211 2.67 2.95 7.00
N GLY A 212 3.41 2.99 5.90
CA GLY A 212 4.55 3.87 5.75
C GLY A 212 5.37 3.55 4.51
N ALA A 213 6.14 4.54 4.06
CA ALA A 213 7.25 4.31 3.17
C ALA A 213 8.55 4.71 3.87
N TYR A 214 9.55 3.87 3.66
CA TYR A 214 10.83 3.93 4.34
C TYR A 214 11.94 4.23 3.34
N VAL A 215 12.99 4.89 3.80
CA VAL A 215 14.17 5.21 3.01
C VAL A 215 15.43 4.84 3.79
N LEU A 216 16.37 4.21 3.10
CA LEU A 216 17.68 3.78 3.55
C LEU A 216 18.77 4.60 2.85
#